data_AF-A0ABD5T020-F1
#
_entry.id   AF-A0ABD5T020-F1
#
_cell.length_a   1.000
_cell.length_b   1.000
_cell.length_c   1.000
_cell.angle_alpha   90.00
_cell.angle_beta   90.00
_cell.angle_gamma   90.00
#
_symmetry.space_group_name_H-M   'P 1'
#
loop_
_entity.id
_entity.type
_entity.pdbx_description
1 polymer ?
#
loop_
_entity_poly.entity_id
_entity_poly.type
_entity_poly.pdbx_seq_one_letter_code
_entity_poly.pdbx_strand_id
1 'polypeptide(L)'
;MASTAESVGAGGTSENTTMAALTHVLALFTWLVGPLVIYVVTNDAFVKENARNAVNWQIWFSIYSIVASAFVLMTALVGIGLLIAPVLFLVLGLIDTVLIVIAAVKASDGEAWHYPLTIDLL
;
A
#
# COMPACT_ATOMS: atom_id res chain seq x y z
N MET A 1 -12.72 45.96 25.00
CA MET A 1 -11.26 45.73 24.87
C MET A 1 -11.09 44.39 24.18
N ALA A 2 -10.57 44.43 22.96
CA ALA A 2 -10.37 43.26 22.11
C ALA A 2 -9.25 42.38 22.69
N SER A 3 -9.48 41.07 22.77
CA SER A 3 -8.41 40.08 22.93
C SER A 3 -8.31 39.32 21.61
N THR A 4 -7.48 39.85 20.73
CA THR A 4 -6.85 39.12 19.64
C THR A 4 -5.72 38.29 20.25
N ALA A 5 -5.90 36.99 20.36
CA ALA A 5 -4.82 36.01 20.46
C ALA A 5 -4.93 35.15 19.19
N GLU A 6 -4.20 35.58 18.17
CA GLU A 6 -3.01 34.87 17.69
C GLU A 6 -3.40 33.65 16.86
N SER A 7 -3.39 33.90 15.54
CA SER A 7 -3.22 32.86 14.53
C SER A 7 -1.99 32.03 14.89
N VAL A 8 -2.22 30.86 15.50
CA VAL A 8 -1.21 29.81 15.57
C VAL A 8 -0.98 29.38 14.13
N GLY A 9 0.07 29.93 13.53
CA GLY A 9 0.55 29.50 12.23
C GLY A 9 0.83 28.01 12.29
N ALA A 10 0.08 27.24 11.51
CA ALA A 10 0.39 25.86 11.19
C ALA A 10 1.64 25.83 10.31
N GLY A 11 2.78 26.13 10.90
CA GLY A 11 4.10 25.87 10.36
C GLY A 11 4.43 24.40 10.55
N GLY A 12 3.80 23.52 9.76
CA GLY A 12 4.31 22.18 9.54
C GLY A 12 5.29 22.22 8.38
N THR A 13 6.51 21.72 8.58
CA THR A 13 7.40 21.32 7.47
C THR A 13 6.55 20.64 6.40
N SER A 14 6.54 21.16 5.18
CA SER A 14 5.75 20.59 4.08
C SER A 14 6.19 19.14 3.83
N GLU A 15 5.49 18.18 4.42
CA GLU A 15 5.73 16.75 4.20
C GLU A 15 5.71 16.46 2.71
N ASN A 16 6.57 15.55 2.24
CA ASN A 16 6.65 15.23 0.83
C ASN A 16 5.53 14.25 0.42
N THR A 17 4.29 14.72 0.52
CA THR A 17 3.06 13.95 0.28
C THR A 17 2.96 13.42 -1.15
N THR A 18 3.53 14.15 -2.12
CA THR A 18 3.59 13.70 -3.52
C THR A 18 4.45 12.44 -3.66
N MET A 19 5.66 12.43 -3.08
CA MET A 19 6.51 11.24 -3.13
C MET A 19 5.95 10.08 -2.32
N ALA A 20 5.30 10.37 -1.18
CA ALA A 20 4.63 9.36 -0.38
C ALA A 20 3.47 8.69 -1.15
N ALA A 21 2.59 9.47 -1.79
CA ALA A 21 1.51 8.95 -2.62
C ALA A 21 2.04 8.17 -3.84
N LEU A 22 3.08 8.69 -4.50
CA LEU A 22 3.75 8.02 -5.62
C LEU A 22 4.29 6.65 -5.22
N THR A 23 4.74 6.49 -3.98
CA THR A 23 5.26 5.21 -3.49
C THR A 23 4.23 4.09 -3.56
N HIS A 24 2.99 4.38 -3.17
CA HIS A 24 1.88 3.42 -3.28
C HIS A 24 1.49 3.17 -4.73
N VAL A 25 1.46 4.21 -5.58
CA VAL A 25 1.18 4.05 -7.01
C VAL A 25 2.24 3.18 -7.69
N LEU A 26 3.51 3.35 -7.35
CA LEU A 26 4.59 2.49 -7.86
C LEU A 26 4.41 1.04 -7.43
N ALA A 27 3.89 0.79 -6.23
CA ALA A 27 3.62 -0.57 -5.76
C ALA A 27 2.68 -1.32 -6.72
N LEU A 28 1.67 -0.64 -7.29
CA LEU A 28 0.72 -1.23 -8.23
C LEU A 28 1.38 -1.65 -9.56
N PHE A 29 2.29 -0.82 -10.10
CA PHE A 29 2.86 -1.04 -11.44
C PHE A 29 4.20 -1.76 -11.44
N THR A 30 4.94 -1.68 -10.34
CA THR A 30 6.30 -2.22 -10.22
C THR A 30 6.42 -3.26 -9.12
N TRP A 31 5.28 -3.63 -8.53
CA TRP A 31 5.21 -4.59 -7.43
C TRP A 31 6.10 -4.12 -6.27
N LEU A 32 6.93 -5.00 -5.71
CA LEU A 32 7.82 -4.70 -4.59
C LEU A 32 8.92 -3.68 -4.94
N VAL A 33 9.32 -3.61 -6.21
CA VAL A 33 10.57 -2.95 -6.62
C VAL A 33 10.50 -1.44 -6.42
N GLY A 34 9.47 -0.78 -6.92
CA GLY A 34 9.31 0.68 -6.80
C GLY A 34 9.28 1.18 -5.35
N PRO A 35 8.41 0.65 -4.48
CA PRO A 35 8.38 1.09 -3.09
C PRO A 35 9.66 0.72 -2.33
N LEU A 36 10.30 -0.41 -2.64
CA LEU A 36 11.58 -0.79 -2.03
C LEU A 36 12.71 0.18 -2.42
N VAL A 37 12.78 0.58 -3.69
CA VAL A 37 13.74 1.59 -4.15
C VAL A 37 13.53 2.90 -3.39
N ILE A 38 12.28 3.37 -3.24
CA ILE A 38 11.99 4.57 -2.47
C ILE A 38 12.39 4.40 -1.00
N TYR A 39 12.04 3.27 -0.38
CA TYR A 39 12.37 2.97 1.03
C TYR A 39 13.88 3.07 1.31
N VAL A 40 14.71 2.59 0.39
CA VAL A 40 16.18 2.61 0.53
C VAL A 40 16.78 3.99 0.25
N VAL A 41 16.25 4.72 -0.74
CA VAL A 41 16.87 5.97 -1.23
C VAL A 41 16.41 7.20 -0.45
N THR A 42 15.17 7.22 0.07
CA THR A 42 14.64 8.41 0.73
C THR A 42 15.24 8.63 2.13
N ASN A 43 15.52 9.89 2.44
CA ASN A 43 15.86 10.35 3.80
C ASN A 43 14.67 11.03 4.50
N ASP A 44 13.56 11.25 3.80
CA ASP A 44 12.34 11.79 4.37
C ASP A 44 11.61 10.70 5.16
N ALA A 45 11.40 10.93 6.46
CA ALA A 45 10.82 9.94 7.36
C ALA A 45 9.37 9.56 6.98
N PHE A 46 8.56 10.52 6.55
CA PHE A 46 7.17 10.30 6.15
C PHE A 46 7.08 9.49 4.86
N VAL A 47 7.92 9.82 3.86
CA VAL A 47 8.02 9.02 2.62
C VAL A 47 8.54 7.62 2.94
N LYS A 48 9.50 7.49 3.87
CA LYS A 48 10.06 6.19 4.25
C LYS A 48 9.04 5.30 4.94
N GLU A 49 8.19 5.85 5.80
CA GLU A 49 7.10 5.13 6.45
C GLU A 49 6.06 4.64 5.43
N ASN A 50 5.66 5.50 4.49
CA ASN A 50 4.77 5.10 3.40
C ASN A 50 5.38 4.02 2.50
N ALA A 51 6.69 4.10 2.22
CA ALA A 51 7.42 3.09 1.48
C ALA A 51 7.50 1.76 2.22
N ARG A 52 7.72 1.77 3.54
CA ARG A 52 7.66 0.59 4.40
C ARG A 52 6.29 -0.07 4.31
N ASN A 53 5.22 0.71 4.45
CA ASN A 53 3.84 0.21 4.39
C ASN A 53 3.51 -0.42 3.04
N ALA A 54 3.90 0.23 1.94
CA ALA A 54 3.73 -0.29 0.58
C ALA A 54 4.53 -1.60 0.35
N VAL A 55 5.77 -1.68 0.85
CA VAL A 55 6.58 -2.91 0.76
C VAL A 55 5.96 -4.04 1.56
N ASN A 56 5.58 -3.80 2.82
CA ASN A 56 4.94 -4.80 3.67
C ASN A 56 3.66 -5.33 3.03
N TRP A 57 2.82 -4.43 2.48
CA TRP A 57 1.62 -4.82 1.76
C TRP A 57 1.91 -5.73 0.58
N GLN A 58 2.85 -5.36 -0.30
CA GLN A 58 3.18 -6.18 -1.47
C GLN A 58 3.74 -7.55 -1.09
N ILE A 59 4.49 -7.66 0.01
CA ILE A 59 4.94 -8.95 0.53
C ILE A 59 3.74 -9.80 0.99
N TRP A 60 2.86 -9.24 1.84
CA TRP A 60 1.70 -9.97 2.36
C TRP A 60 0.70 -10.34 1.26
N PHE A 61 0.40 -9.42 0.35
CA PHE A 61 -0.45 -9.68 -0.80
C PHE A 61 0.12 -10.78 -1.70
N SER A 62 1.45 -10.82 -1.88
CA SER A 62 2.11 -11.91 -2.60
C SER A 62 1.94 -13.25 -1.89
N ILE A 63 2.05 -13.29 -0.56
CA ILE A 63 1.79 -14.49 0.23
C ILE A 63 0.34 -14.96 0.06
N TYR A 64 -0.65 -14.06 0.15
CA TYR A 64 -2.05 -14.40 -0.07
C TYR A 64 -2.30 -14.94 -1.47
N SER A 65 -1.68 -14.33 -2.48
CA SER A 65 -1.78 -14.74 -3.88
C SER A 65 -1.15 -16.12 -4.13
N ILE A 66 -0.04 -16.44 -3.46
CA ILE A 66 0.60 -17.76 -3.51
C ILE A 66 -0.30 -18.82 -2.88
N VAL A 67 -0.87 -18.54 -1.70
CA VAL A 67 -1.79 -19.47 -1.02
C VAL A 67 -3.05 -19.71 -1.86
N ALA A 68 -3.63 -18.65 -2.44
CA ALA A 68 -4.76 -18.73 -3.35
C ALA A 68 -4.43 -19.57 -4.61
N SER A 69 -3.25 -19.36 -5.19
CA SER A 69 -2.77 -20.12 -6.35
C SER A 69 -2.57 -21.59 -6.02
N ALA A 70 -1.99 -21.91 -4.86
CA ALA A 70 -1.83 -23.29 -4.39
C ALA A 70 -3.19 -23.98 -4.21
N PHE A 71 -4.18 -23.29 -3.64
CA PHE A 71 -5.55 -23.80 -3.51
C PHE A 71 -6.20 -24.08 -4.87
N VAL A 72 -6.06 -23.17 -5.83
CA VAL A 72 -6.54 -23.36 -7.21
C VAL A 72 -5.89 -24.59 -7.85
N LEU A 73 -4.58 -24.75 -7.73
CA LEU A 73 -3.85 -25.89 -8.30
C LEU A 73 -4.28 -27.23 -7.69
N MET A 74 -4.46 -27.29 -6.37
CA MET A 74 -4.94 -28.50 -5.68
C MET A 74 -6.34 -28.91 -6.14
N THR A 75 -7.22 -27.94 -6.38
CA THR A 75 -8.61 -28.17 -6.81
C THR A 75 -8.77 -28.26 -8.33
N ALA A 76 -7.72 -28.00 -9.11
CA ALA A 76 -7.74 -28.08 -10.57
C ALA A 76 -7.86 -29.52 -11.06
N LEU A 77 -7.32 -30.50 -10.34
CA LEU A 77 -7.39 -31.93 -10.70
C LEU A 77 -8.83 -32.46 -10.73
N VAL A 78 -9.73 -31.85 -9.96
CA VAL A 78 -11.17 -32.15 -9.91
C VAL A 78 -12.00 -31.16 -10.76
N GLY A 79 -11.36 -30.32 -11.57
CA GLY A 79 -11.99 -29.38 -12.50
C GLY A 79 -12.56 -28.10 -11.85
N ILE A 80 -12.79 -28.10 -10.54
CA ILE A 80 -13.39 -26.96 -9.81
C ILE A 80 -12.42 -25.77 -9.74
N GLY A 81 -11.12 -26.03 -9.56
CA GLY A 81 -10.11 -24.98 -9.42
C GLY A 81 -10.08 -24.00 -10.58
N LEU A 82 -10.23 -24.50 -11.81
CA LEU A 82 -10.23 -23.67 -13.02
C LEU A 82 -11.50 -22.81 -13.15
N LEU A 83 -12.63 -23.24 -12.60
CA LEU A 83 -13.88 -22.47 -12.63
C LEU A 83 -13.85 -21.31 -11.63
N ILE A 84 -13.24 -21.49 -10.46
CA ILE A 84 -13.18 -20.47 -9.41
C ILE A 84 -12.03 -19.46 -9.62
N ALA A 85 -10.97 -19.87 -10.32
CA ALA A 85 -9.75 -19.07 -10.47
C ALA A 85 -9.99 -17.65 -11.02
N PRO A 86 -10.76 -17.43 -12.10
CA PRO A 86 -10.96 -16.09 -12.65
C PRO A 86 -11.59 -15.12 -11.64
N VAL A 87 -12.61 -15.58 -10.91
CA VAL A 87 -13.31 -14.77 -9.91
C VAL A 87 -12.40 -14.50 -8.72
N LEU A 88 -11.67 -15.51 -8.25
CA LEU A 88 -10.75 -15.38 -7.12
C LEU A 88 -9.63 -14.35 -7.41
N PHE A 89 -8.96 -14.46 -8.56
CA PHE A 89 -7.88 -13.55 -8.94
C PHE A 89 -8.39 -12.14 -9.25
N LEU A 90 -9.59 -11.99 -9.82
CA LEU A 90 -10.23 -10.69 -10.00
C LEU A 90 -10.46 -9.99 -8.65
N VAL A 91 -11.00 -10.72 -7.66
CA VAL A 91 -11.25 -10.18 -6.32
C VAL A 91 -9.94 -9.80 -5.62
N LEU A 92 -8.90 -10.64 -5.71
CA LEU A 92 -7.59 -10.33 -5.14
C LEU A 92 -6.98 -9.07 -5.78
N GLY A 93 -6.99 -8.97 -7.11
CA GLY A 93 -6.47 -7.79 -7.81
C GLY A 93 -7.26 -6.52 -7.50
N LEU A 94 -8.58 -6.63 -7.30
CA LEU A 94 -9.41 -5.50 -6.88
C LEU A 94 -9.09 -5.06 -5.45
N ILE A 95 -8.92 -6.01 -4.52
CA ILE A 95 -8.50 -5.69 -3.14
C ILE A 95 -7.17 -4.95 -3.15
N ASP A 96 -6.16 -5.47 -3.87
CA ASP A 96 -4.84 -4.83 -4.01
C ASP A 96 -4.95 -3.40 -4.54
N THR A 97 -5.63 -3.23 -5.67
CA THR A 97 -5.81 -1.94 -6.30
C THR A 97 -6.52 -0.95 -5.38
N VAL A 98 -7.63 -1.35 -4.74
CA VAL A 98 -8.41 -0.47 -3.86
C VAL A 98 -7.60 -0.05 -2.64
N LEU A 99 -6.89 -0.98 -1.99
CA LEU A 99 -6.10 -0.63 -0.81
C LEU A 99 -4.91 0.26 -1.15
N ILE A 100 -4.26 0.04 -2.30
CA ILE A 100 -3.21 0.94 -2.80
C ILE A 100 -3.75 2.35 -3.06
N VAL A 101 -4.93 2.46 -3.70
CA VAL A 101 -5.56 3.76 -3.95
C VAL A 101 -5.88 4.47 -2.64
N ILE A 102 -6.44 3.77 -1.65
CA ILE A 102 -6.70 4.33 -0.32
C ILE A 102 -5.41 4.83 0.32
N ALA A 103 -4.35 4.02 0.30
CA ALA A 103 -3.06 4.40 0.87
C ALA A 103 -2.44 5.61 0.16
N ALA A 104 -2.55 5.69 -1.17
CA ALA A 104 -2.07 6.82 -1.96
C ALA A 104 -2.83 8.12 -1.64
N VAL A 105 -4.17 8.05 -1.54
CA VAL A 105 -5.00 9.20 -1.15
C VAL A 105 -4.65 9.66 0.27
N LYS A 106 -4.56 8.72 1.21
CA LYS A 106 -4.17 9.00 2.59
C LYS A 106 -2.79 9.64 2.70
N ALA A 107 -1.82 9.13 1.96
CA ALA A 107 -0.48 9.71 1.89
C ALA A 107 -0.49 11.13 1.30
N SER A 108 -1.38 11.39 0.32
CA SER A 108 -1.56 12.74 -0.24
C SER A 108 -2.15 13.73 0.76
N ASP A 109 -2.93 13.23 1.73
CA ASP A 109 -3.50 13.99 2.85
C ASP A 109 -2.54 14.13 4.05
N GLY A 110 -1.31 13.60 3.96
CA GLY A 110 -0.32 13.63 5.05
C GLY A 110 -0.50 12.50 6.09
N GLU A 111 -1.26 11.44 5.77
CA GLU A 111 -1.49 10.30 6.66
C GLU A 111 -0.73 9.05 6.16
N ALA A 112 0.20 8.54 6.97
CA ALA A 112 0.88 7.27 6.71
C ALA A 112 -0.05 6.09 7.03
N TRP A 113 -0.84 5.69 6.04
CA TRP A 113 -1.85 4.66 6.24
C TRP A 113 -1.25 3.24 6.26
N HIS A 114 -1.73 2.43 7.20
CA HIS A 114 -1.31 1.04 7.38
C HIS A 114 -2.31 0.11 6.72
N TYR A 115 -1.81 -0.79 5.85
CA TYR A 115 -2.65 -1.75 5.16
C TYR A 115 -3.25 -2.76 6.15
N PRO A 116 -4.54 -3.09 6.06
CA PRO A 116 -5.17 -4.09 6.91
C PRO A 116 -4.54 -5.46 6.65
N LEU A 117 -4.62 -6.32 7.68
CA LEU A 117 -4.07 -7.69 7.64
C LEU A 117 -2.56 -7.78 7.38
N THR A 118 -1.85 -6.65 7.40
CA THR A 118 -0.42 -6.57 7.13
C THR A 118 0.35 -6.50 8.45
N ILE A 119 1.34 -7.36 8.62
CA ILE A 119 2.29 -7.28 9.74
C ILE A 119 3.53 -6.54 9.26
N ASP A 120 4.12 -5.71 10.12
CA ASP A 120 5.37 -5.01 9.81
C ASP A 120 6.55 -6.00 9.78
N LEU A 121 7.24 -6.06 8.64
CA LEU A 121 8.36 -6.97 8.41
C LEU A 121 9.70 -6.24 8.29
N LEU A 122 9.69 -4.95 7.97
CA LEU A 122 10.88 -4.13 7.74
C LEU A 122 11.29 -3.40 9.01
#